data_AF-A0A3A4RYE8-F1
#
_entry.id   AF-A0A3A4RYE8-F1
#
_cell.length_a   1.000
_cell.length_b   1.000
_cell.length_c   1.000
_cell.angle_alpha   90.00
_cell.angle_beta   90.00
_cell.angle_gamma   90.00
#
_symmetry.space_group_name_H-M   'P 1'
#
loop_
_entity.id
_entity.type
_entity.pdbx_description
1 polymer ?
#
loop_
_entity_poly.entity_id
_entity_poly.type
_entity_poly.pdbx_seq_one_letter_code
_entity_poly.pdbx_strand_id
1 'polypeptide(L)'
;MKNLLTIIDSMNWGIVVILCLTLGLAPFSPPHIVEKLSMLFKGTLVRPIDWFDLLLHGFPWILLILTIIALLVKKDEVYSGCRIESGMTCLN
;
A
#
# COMPACT_ATOMS: atom_id res chain seq x y z
N MET A 1 -9.22 -17.16 -13.02
CA MET A 1 -8.44 -16.89 -11.79
C MET A 1 -8.07 -15.42 -11.81
N LYS A 2 -8.48 -14.63 -10.83
CA LYS A 2 -8.15 -13.19 -10.80
C LYS A 2 -6.66 -13.04 -10.48
N ASN A 3 -5.94 -12.25 -11.27
CA ASN A 3 -4.53 -11.94 -11.00
C ASN A 3 -4.44 -11.05 -9.77
N LEU A 4 -3.38 -11.20 -8.97
CA LEU A 4 -3.17 -10.42 -7.74
C LEU A 4 -3.32 -8.90 -7.98
N LEU A 5 -2.84 -8.42 -9.12
CA LEU A 5 -2.94 -7.03 -9.55
C LEU A 5 -4.39 -6.54 -9.75
N THR A 6 -5.28 -7.41 -10.22
CA THR A 6 -6.71 -7.07 -10.44
C THR A 6 -7.48 -6.96 -9.14
N ILE A 7 -7.06 -7.67 -8.09
CA ILE A 7 -7.68 -7.60 -6.76
C ILE A 7 -7.33 -6.27 -6.09
N ILE A 8 -6.06 -5.87 -6.15
CA ILE A 8 -5.57 -4.60 -5.59
C ILE A 8 -6.22 -3.41 -6.31
N ASP A 9 -6.36 -3.48 -7.64
CA ASP A 9 -6.96 -2.42 -8.45
C ASP A 9 -8.45 -2.23 -8.20
N SER A 10 -9.19 -3.30 -7.87
CA SER A 10 -10.61 -3.23 -7.52
C SER A 10 -10.89 -2.66 -6.12
N MET A 11 -9.83 -2.40 -5.35
CA MET A 11 -9.95 -1.98 -3.96
C MET A 11 -10.12 -0.46 -3.86
N ASN A 12 -10.98 0.00 -2.94
CA ASN A 12 -11.23 1.42 -2.79
C ASN A 12 -10.03 2.11 -2.12
N TRP A 13 -9.33 2.91 -2.92
CA TRP A 13 -8.19 3.74 -2.52
C TRP A 13 -8.48 4.62 -1.30
N GLY A 14 -9.70 5.17 -1.21
CA GLY A 14 -10.11 5.99 -0.06
C GLY A 14 -10.06 5.21 1.25
N ILE A 15 -10.45 3.93 1.24
CA ILE A 15 -10.41 3.07 2.44
C ILE A 15 -8.97 2.82 2.86
N VAL A 16 -8.07 2.53 1.92
CA VAL A 16 -6.64 2.31 2.22
C VAL A 16 -6.02 3.54 2.84
N VAL A 17 -6.26 4.71 2.27
CA VAL A 17 -5.76 5.99 2.80
C VAL A 17 -6.33 6.26 4.18
N ILE A 18 -7.63 6.05 4.41
CA ILE A 18 -8.24 6.23 5.73
C ILE A 18 -7.62 5.28 6.76
N LEU A 19 -7.38 4.01 6.41
CA LEU A 19 -6.72 3.04 7.28
C LEU A 19 -5.27 3.44 7.60
N CYS A 20 -4.52 3.99 6.65
CA CYS A 20 -3.20 4.54 6.92
C CYS A 20 -3.28 5.72 7.88
N LEU A 21 -4.18 6.68 7.62
CA LEU A 21 -4.31 7.89 8.43
C LEU A 21 -4.84 7.62 9.83
N THR A 22 -5.64 6.58 10.03
CA THR A 22 -6.20 6.24 11.33
C THR A 22 -5.34 5.18 12.03
N LEU A 23 -5.37 3.95 11.53
CA LEU A 23 -4.72 2.80 12.17
C LEU A 23 -3.20 2.82 11.96
N GLY A 24 -2.71 3.26 10.81
CA GLY A 24 -1.27 3.28 10.50
C GLY A 24 -0.50 4.38 11.22
N LEU A 25 -1.14 5.52 11.49
CA LEU A 25 -0.56 6.65 12.21
C LEU A 25 -0.94 6.71 13.69
N ALA A 26 -1.89 5.89 14.15
CA ALA A 26 -2.26 5.87 15.56
C ALA A 26 -1.09 5.38 16.43
N PRO A 27 -0.97 5.92 17.66
CA PRO A 27 -1.36 7.27 18.08
C PRO A 27 -0.46 8.33 17.42
N PHE A 28 -1.02 9.49 17.10
CA PHE A 28 -0.32 10.50 16.29
C PHE A 28 0.91 11.15 16.95
N SER A 29 1.15 10.93 18.24
CA SER A 29 2.25 11.56 18.98
C SER A 29 2.62 10.75 20.25
N PRO A 30 3.69 9.92 20.26
CA PRO A 30 4.47 9.41 19.13
C PRO A 30 3.81 8.16 18.48
N PRO A 31 3.98 7.95 17.16
CA PRO A 31 3.41 6.79 16.49
C PRO A 31 4.03 5.48 16.98
N HIS A 32 3.18 4.52 17.32
CA HIS A 32 3.61 3.21 17.84
C HIS A 32 4.55 2.50 16.87
N ILE A 33 4.36 2.69 15.56
CA ILE A 33 5.22 2.08 14.55
C ILE A 33 6.70 2.44 14.75
N VAL A 34 7.03 3.70 15.10
CA VAL A 34 8.42 4.14 15.28
C VAL A 34 9.01 3.53 16.57
N GLU A 35 8.22 3.48 17.63
CA GLU A 35 8.64 2.86 18.89
C GLU A 35 8.88 1.36 18.72
N LYS A 36 7.94 0.65 18.09
CA LYS A 36 8.08 -0.79 17.82
C LYS A 36 9.22 -1.10 16.84
N LEU A 37 9.44 -0.27 15.81
CA LEU A 37 10.64 -0.40 14.95
C LEU A 37 11.91 -0.22 15.77
N SER A 38 11.97 0.77 16.67
CA SER A 38 13.12 0.96 17.55
C SER A 38 13.37 -0.26 18.44
N MET A 39 12.31 -0.84 19.01
CA MET A 39 12.38 -2.07 19.80
C MET A 39 12.83 -3.28 18.97
N LEU A 40 12.39 -3.36 17.70
CA LEU A 40 12.81 -4.40 16.76
C LEU A 40 14.32 -4.31 16.47
N PHE A 41 14.84 -3.12 16.17
CA PHE A 41 16.27 -2.90 15.95
C PHE A 41 17.13 -3.15 17.21
N LYS A 42 16.58 -2.87 18.39
CA LYS A 42 17.24 -3.12 19.68
C LYS A 42 17.11 -4.57 20.17
N GLY A 43 16.32 -5.41 19.49
CA GLY A 43 16.05 -6.79 19.92
C GLY A 43 15.21 -6.89 21.20
N THR A 44 14.54 -5.81 21.62
CA THR A 44 13.69 -5.78 22.83
C THR A 44 12.22 -6.06 22.53
N LEU A 45 11.87 -6.34 21.28
CA LEU A 45 10.53 -6.73 20.82
C LEU A 45 10.22 -8.19 21.20
N VAL A 46 10.09 -8.48 22.50
CA VAL A 46 9.94 -9.84 23.02
C VAL A 46 8.46 -10.19 23.27
N ARG A 47 7.61 -9.19 23.56
CA ARG A 47 6.23 -9.47 23.93
C ARG A 47 5.38 -9.72 22.68
N PRO A 48 4.50 -10.74 22.66
CA PRO A 48 3.61 -10.99 21.53
C PRO A 48 2.73 -9.78 21.15
N ILE A 49 2.35 -8.97 22.14
CA ILE A 49 1.58 -7.75 21.91
C ILE A 49 2.37 -6.70 21.12
N ASP A 50 3.69 -6.63 21.30
CA ASP A 50 4.53 -5.67 20.57
C ASP A 50 4.68 -6.07 19.09
N TRP A 51 4.68 -7.38 18.81
CA TRP A 51 4.62 -7.92 17.45
C TRP A 51 3.26 -7.64 16.80
N PHE A 52 2.18 -7.83 17.55
CA PHE A 52 0.84 -7.52 17.08
C PHE A 52 0.70 -6.02 16.76
N ASP A 53 1.18 -5.15 17.63
CA ASP A 53 1.20 -3.70 17.41
C ASP A 53 1.99 -3.33 16.15
N LEU A 54 3.18 -3.89 15.95
CA LEU A 54 3.99 -3.65 14.76
C LEU A 54 3.26 -4.05 13.48
N LEU A 55 2.64 -5.24 13.47
CA LEU A 55 1.91 -5.72 12.32
C LEU A 55 0.63 -4.92 12.07
N LEU A 56 -0.13 -4.60 13.12
CA LEU A 56 -1.39 -3.87 13.02
C LEU A 56 -1.18 -2.47 12.43
N HIS A 57 -0.16 -1.75 12.91
CA HIS A 57 0.14 -0.41 12.42
C HIS A 57 0.91 -0.45 11.10
N GLY A 58 1.75 -1.45 10.87
CA GLY A 58 2.52 -1.62 9.63
C GLY A 58 1.71 -2.11 8.43
N PHE A 59 0.64 -2.88 8.66
CA PHE A 59 -0.17 -3.47 7.59
C PHE A 59 -0.80 -2.44 6.64
N PRO A 60 -1.42 -1.34 7.12
CA PRO A 60 -1.90 -0.27 6.23
C PRO A 60 -0.81 0.31 5.33
N TRP A 61 0.41 0.52 5.86
CA TRP A 61 1.53 1.08 5.09
C TRP A 61 2.02 0.12 4.00
N ILE A 62 2.13 -1.18 4.32
CA ILE A 62 2.51 -2.21 3.34
C ILE A 62 1.48 -2.25 2.21
N LEU A 63 0.19 -2.22 2.56
CA LEU A 63 -0.89 -2.21 1.59
C LEU A 63 -0.81 -0.98 0.68
N LEU A 64 -0.58 0.21 1.26
CA LEU A 64 -0.42 1.44 0.50
C LEU A 64 0.77 1.37 -0.47
N ILE A 65 1.93 0.88 -0.02
CA ILE A 65 3.13 0.70 -0.85
C ILE A 65 2.85 -0.25 -2.01
N LEU A 66 2.24 -1.41 -1.75
CA LEU A 66 1.89 -2.37 -2.79
C LEU A 66 0.92 -1.78 -3.81
N THR A 67 -0.04 -0.98 -3.35
CA THR A 67 -1.01 -0.33 -4.22
C THR A 67 -0.33 0.74 -5.09
N ILE A 68 0.60 1.53 -4.53
CA ILE A 68 1.41 2.50 -5.28
C ILE A 68 2.29 1.78 -6.31
N ILE A 69 2.99 0.71 -5.94
CA ILE A 69 3.81 -0.07 -6.86
C ILE A 69 2.94 -0.62 -8.00
N ALA A 70 1.76 -1.18 -7.67
CA ALA A 70 0.83 -1.67 -8.68
C ALA A 70 0.38 -0.56 -9.63
N LEU A 71 0.12 0.67 -9.15
CA LEU A 71 -0.16 1.81 -10.01
C LEU A 71 1.02 2.19 -10.90
N LEU A 72 2.23 2.23 -10.34
CA LEU A 72 3.43 2.60 -11.09
C LEU A 72 3.68 1.59 -12.22
N VAL A 73 3.58 0.29 -11.93
CA VAL A 73 3.71 -0.80 -12.92
C VAL A 73 2.59 -0.75 -13.95
N LYS A 74 1.34 -0.49 -13.53
CA LYS A 74 0.17 -0.42 -14.44
C LYS A 74 0.20 0.83 -15.33
N LYS A 75 0.90 1.90 -14.90
CA LYS A 75 1.08 3.11 -15.70
C LYS A 75 1.74 2.77 -17.04
N ASP A 76 2.67 1.83 -17.06
CA ASP A 76 3.41 1.44 -18.26
C ASP A 76 2.52 0.69 -19.27
N GLU A 77 1.59 -0.15 -18.80
CA GLU A 77 0.60 -0.83 -19.64
C GLU A 77 -0.45 0.16 -20.22
N VAL A 78 -0.96 1.08 -19.40
CA VAL A 78 -1.99 2.04 -19.82
C VAL A 78 -1.41 3.14 -20.74
N TYR A 79 -0.16 3.60 -20.51
CA TYR A 79 0.51 4.53 -21.42
C TYR A 79 0.95 3.86 -22.74
N SER A 80 1.14 2.55 -22.74
CA SER A 80 1.37 1.78 -23.97
C SER A 80 0.09 1.63 -24.80
N GLY A 81 -1.10 1.66 -24.18
CA GLY A 81 -2.39 1.76 -24.86
C GLY A 81 -2.65 3.16 -25.46
N CYS A 82 -2.31 4.23 -24.74
CA CYS A 82 -2.51 5.60 -25.24
C CYS A 82 -1.47 6.05 -26.29
N ARG A 83 -0.35 5.33 -26.46
CA ARG A 83 0.63 5.61 -27.53
C ARG A 83 0.21 5.03 -28.88
N ILE A 84 -0.73 4.08 -28.92
CA ILE A 84 -1.30 3.54 -30.17
C ILE A 84 -2.55 4.32 -30.61
N GLU A 85 -3.15 5.16 -29.76
CA GLU A 85 -4.33 5.98 -30.14
C GLU A 85 -4.00 7.42 -30.59
N SER A 86 -2.77 7.90 -30.41
CA SER A 86 -2.35 9.24 -30.86
C SER A 86 -1.70 9.24 -32.25
N GLY A 87 -2.13 8.31 -33.12
CA GLY A 87 -1.59 8.19 -34.47
C GLY A 87 -2.41 7.26 -35.36
N MET A 88 -3.38 7.84 -36.07
CA MET A 88 -4.18 7.28 -37.17
C MET A 88 -5.42 6.43 -36.81
N THR A 89 -6.56 6.95 -37.26
CA THR A 89 -7.71 6.22 -37.85
C THR A 89 -7.88 4.75 -37.45
N CYS A 90 -8.95 4.45 -36.71
CA CYS A 90 -9.68 3.20 -36.90
C CYS A 90 -11.08 3.52 -37.43
N LEU A 91 -11.16 3.48 -38.76
CA LEU A 91 -12.38 3.24 -39.51
C LEU A 91 -12.93 1.87 -39.10
N ASN A 92 -14.09 1.84 -38.44
CA ASN A 92 -15.40 1.44 -39.00
C ASN A 92 -16.41 1.40 -37.86
#